data_AF-A0A4R4F6B8-F1
#
_entry.id   AF-A0A4R4F6B8-F1
#
_cell.length_a   1.000
_cell.length_b   1.000
_cell.length_c   1.000
_cell.angle_alpha   90.00
_cell.angle_beta   90.00
_cell.angle_gamma   90.00
#
_symmetry.space_group_name_H-M   'P 1'
#
loop_
_entity.id
_entity.type
_entity.pdbx_description
1 polymer ?
#
loop_
_entity_poly.entity_id
_entity_poly.type
_entity_poly.pdbx_seq_one_letter_code
_entity_poly.pdbx_strand_id
1 'polypeptide(L)'
;MATRKKNTAKRKKSQQRAVITLVVLTIVLLVVAFIASQRMYLNESSDNRRAQIASGGAYDNLQGEISRFFGGVREAAWGRGDDKDRVIDLNEDLPPLAPQLEEIIRFTDTPLDASFRGEIKTRWFMDEDTLKTSSEQFAEEENLQVLWRLSHDYRVSAAFQVHSDLVNTMDRLARSLNSEHPEHIQAFLCPRARVILISGADEAQSVARYCHSMEELQEIERQRAAEEAEQRLQRRGLN
;
A
#
# COMPACT_ATOMS: atom_id res chain seq x y z
N MET A 1 -49.25 73.28 17.67
CA MET A 1 -49.30 71.98 18.38
C MET A 1 -48.94 70.84 17.41
N ALA A 2 -47.67 70.69 16.97
CA ALA A 2 -47.34 69.71 15.90
C ALA A 2 -45.86 69.23 15.83
N THR A 3 -45.08 69.27 16.92
CA THR A 3 -43.61 69.00 16.83
C THR A 3 -43.07 67.92 17.78
N ARG A 4 -43.92 67.21 18.54
CA ARG A 4 -43.44 66.19 19.51
C ARG A 4 -43.51 64.73 19.03
N LYS A 5 -44.26 64.41 17.95
CA LYS A 5 -44.50 63.03 17.49
C LYS A 5 -43.47 62.48 16.47
N LYS A 6 -42.68 63.32 15.79
CA LYS A 6 -41.76 62.87 14.73
C LYS A 6 -40.45 62.26 15.24
N ASN A 7 -39.99 62.62 16.45
CA ASN A 7 -38.67 62.20 16.93
C ASN A 7 -38.64 60.79 17.54
N THR A 8 -39.75 60.26 18.05
CA THR A 8 -39.82 58.92 18.64
C THR A 8 -39.91 57.81 17.58
N ALA A 9 -40.57 58.07 16.44
CA ALA A 9 -40.66 57.14 15.31
C ALA A 9 -39.30 56.95 14.59
N LYS A 10 -38.51 58.02 14.46
CA LYS A 10 -37.16 57.96 13.85
C LYS A 10 -36.18 57.13 14.70
N ARG A 11 -36.25 57.24 16.03
CA ARG A 11 -35.42 56.49 16.98
C ARG A 11 -35.70 54.98 16.97
N LYS A 12 -36.98 54.57 16.92
CA LYS A 12 -37.37 53.15 16.81
C LYS A 12 -36.90 52.51 15.50
N LYS A 13 -36.97 53.22 14.37
CA LYS A 13 -36.52 52.72 13.06
C LYS A 13 -35.00 52.57 12.97
N SER A 14 -34.26 53.45 13.65
CA SER A 14 -32.80 53.37 13.79
C SER A 14 -32.38 52.25 14.73
N GLN A 15 -33.06 52.06 15.87
CA GLN A 15 -32.80 50.93 16.77
C GLN A 15 -33.10 49.57 16.14
N GLN A 16 -34.20 49.43 15.39
CA GLN A 16 -34.51 48.18 14.69
C GLN A 16 -33.46 47.85 13.62
N ARG A 17 -32.97 48.85 12.89
CA ARG A 17 -31.87 48.65 11.92
C ARG A 17 -30.58 48.21 12.62
N ALA A 18 -30.24 48.82 13.76
CA ALA A 18 -29.06 48.45 14.54
C ALA A 18 -29.11 47.00 15.04
N VAL A 19 -30.27 46.57 15.56
CA VAL A 19 -30.48 45.18 16.02
C VAL A 19 -30.40 44.19 14.86
N ILE A 20 -31.01 44.50 13.71
CA ILE A 20 -30.92 43.64 12.52
C ILE A 20 -29.46 43.52 12.04
N THR A 21 -28.70 44.63 11.98
CA THR A 21 -27.27 44.55 11.61
C THR A 21 -26.47 43.71 12.60
N LEU A 22 -26.74 43.80 13.90
CA LEU A 22 -26.07 42.98 14.91
C LEU A 22 -26.38 41.49 14.74
N VAL A 23 -27.66 41.13 14.52
CA VAL A 23 -28.07 39.75 14.30
C VAL A 23 -27.44 39.18 13.03
N VAL A 24 -27.43 39.93 11.93
CA VAL A 24 -26.79 39.50 10.68
C VAL A 24 -25.28 39.31 10.86
N LEU A 25 -24.60 40.21 11.58
CA LEU A 25 -23.18 40.07 11.90
C LEU A 25 -22.88 38.81 12.73
N THR A 26 -23.73 38.49 13.71
CA THR A 26 -23.55 37.26 14.52
C THR A 26 -23.72 36.00 13.69
N ILE A 27 -24.69 35.97 12.76
CA ILE A 27 -24.91 34.82 11.87
C ILE A 27 -23.73 34.64 10.92
N VAL A 28 -23.22 35.74 10.35
CA VAL A 28 -22.04 35.69 9.47
C VAL A 28 -20.82 35.15 10.21
N LEU A 29 -20.59 35.58 11.46
CA LEU A 29 -19.49 35.05 12.28
C LEU A 29 -19.62 33.55 12.57
N LEU A 30 -20.84 33.07 12.84
CA LEU A 30 -21.08 31.64 13.05
C LEU A 30 -20.84 30.82 11.78
N VAL A 31 -21.23 31.32 10.60
CA VAL A 31 -20.98 30.65 9.32
C VAL A 31 -19.48 30.62 9.00
N VAL A 32 -18.77 31.72 9.23
CA VAL A 32 -17.31 31.76 9.05
C VAL A 32 -16.60 30.82 10.01
N ALA A 33 -17.02 30.76 11.27
CA ALA A 33 -16.48 29.82 12.26
C ALA A 33 -16.77 28.36 11.87
N PHE A 34 -17.95 28.07 11.31
CA PHE A 34 -18.30 26.73 10.82
C PHE A 34 -17.49 26.31 9.58
N ILE A 35 -17.26 27.23 8.64
CA ILE A 35 -16.40 26.97 7.47
C ILE A 35 -14.94 26.80 7.91
N ALA A 36 -14.47 27.61 8.86
CA ALA A 36 -13.13 27.48 9.43
C ALA A 36 -12.95 26.17 10.20
N SER A 37 -13.95 25.72 10.97
CA SER A 37 -13.89 24.44 11.65
C SER A 37 -13.91 23.26 10.67
N GLN A 38 -14.74 23.30 9.63
CA GLN A 38 -14.72 22.28 8.55
C GLN A 38 -13.35 22.22 7.86
N ARG A 39 -12.72 23.37 7.59
CA ARG A 39 -11.36 23.42 7.04
C ARG A 39 -10.31 22.88 8.02
N MET A 40 -10.41 23.16 9.31
CA MET A 40 -9.47 22.66 10.33
C MET A 40 -9.57 21.14 10.51
N TYR A 41 -10.77 20.57 10.51
CA TYR A 41 -10.97 19.10 10.55
C TYR A 41 -10.42 18.39 9.31
N LEU A 42 -10.43 19.02 8.14
CA LEU A 42 -9.84 18.45 6.93
C LEU A 42 -8.32 18.71 6.79
N ASN A 43 -7.75 19.67 7.53
CA ASN A 43 -6.34 20.04 7.43
C ASN A 43 -5.44 19.38 8.50
N GLU A 44 -6.02 18.76 9.54
CA GLU A 44 -5.28 17.98 10.54
C GLU A 44 -4.76 16.62 9.99
N SER A 45 -5.16 16.24 8.78
CA SER A 45 -4.78 14.97 8.14
C SER A 45 -3.57 15.06 7.18
N SER A 46 -3.18 16.27 6.74
CA SER A 46 -2.05 16.44 5.80
C SER A 46 -0.74 16.81 6.47
N ASP A 47 -0.77 17.61 7.55
CA ASP A 47 0.46 18.10 8.18
C ASP A 47 1.11 17.05 9.10
N ASN A 48 0.30 16.22 9.78
CA ASN A 48 0.78 15.06 10.54
C ASN A 48 1.42 13.97 9.65
N ARG A 49 0.93 13.80 8.41
CA ARG A 49 1.51 12.83 7.45
C ARG A 49 2.90 13.24 6.97
N ARG A 50 3.12 14.54 6.72
CA ARG A 50 4.45 15.05 6.30
C ARG A 50 5.47 15.04 7.43
N ALA A 51 5.05 15.32 8.67
CA ALA A 51 5.94 15.25 9.83
C ALA A 51 6.33 13.80 10.19
N GLN A 52 5.40 12.83 10.10
CA GLN A 52 5.69 11.41 10.35
C GLN A 52 6.64 10.76 9.33
N ILE A 53 6.58 11.18 8.06
CA ILE A 53 7.50 10.71 7.01
C ILE A 53 8.92 11.26 7.25
N ALA A 54 9.05 12.47 7.81
CA ALA A 54 10.33 13.11 8.09
C ALA A 54 10.95 12.67 9.43
N SER A 55 10.15 12.19 10.39
CA SER A 55 10.61 11.81 11.73
C SER A 55 10.53 10.31 12.00
N GLY A 56 10.96 9.44 11.07
CA GLY A 56 11.33 8.04 11.35
C GLY A 56 10.33 7.17 12.17
N GLY A 57 9.05 7.55 12.25
CA GLY A 57 8.11 7.05 13.25
C GLY A 57 7.20 5.92 12.77
N ALA A 58 7.47 5.36 11.59
CA ALA A 58 6.71 4.25 11.01
C ALA A 58 7.32 2.86 11.31
N TYR A 59 8.31 2.77 12.21
CA TYR A 59 9.02 1.52 12.51
C TYR A 59 8.81 0.96 13.93
N ASP A 60 8.28 1.75 14.88
CA ASP A 60 8.10 1.28 16.27
C ASP A 60 7.05 0.17 16.40
N ASN A 61 6.08 0.12 15.46
CA ASN A 61 5.06 -0.92 15.41
C ASN A 61 5.28 -1.91 14.26
N LEU A 62 6.25 -1.66 13.37
CA LEU A 62 6.52 -2.54 12.24
C LEU A 62 7.02 -3.90 12.74
N GLN A 63 7.87 -3.94 13.78
CA GLN A 63 8.28 -5.20 14.40
C GLN A 63 7.11 -5.94 15.08
N GLY A 64 6.13 -5.21 15.60
CA GLY A 64 4.91 -5.78 16.17
C GLY A 64 3.93 -6.31 15.11
N GLU A 65 3.73 -5.58 14.01
CA GLU A 65 2.95 -6.04 12.86
C GLU A 65 3.63 -7.15 12.10
N ILE A 66 4.96 -7.12 11.93
CA ILE A 66 5.78 -8.22 11.42
C ILE A 66 5.67 -9.39 12.38
N SER A 67 5.91 -9.24 13.68
CA SER A 67 5.80 -10.36 14.62
C SER A 67 4.37 -10.90 14.73
N ARG A 68 3.32 -10.11 14.49
CA ARG A 68 1.92 -10.56 14.37
C ARG A 68 1.59 -11.12 13.00
N PHE A 69 2.27 -10.69 11.94
CA PHE A 69 2.14 -11.22 10.58
C PHE A 69 2.88 -12.54 10.48
N PHE A 70 4.15 -12.61 10.83
CA PHE A 70 4.92 -13.85 10.92
C PHE A 70 4.41 -14.73 12.06
N GLY A 71 3.94 -14.17 13.18
CA GLY A 71 3.25 -14.94 14.21
C GLY A 71 1.88 -15.44 13.75
N GLY A 72 1.14 -14.61 13.01
CA GLY A 72 -0.15 -14.92 12.41
C GLY A 72 -0.01 -15.95 11.31
N VAL A 73 0.74 -15.70 10.25
CA VAL A 73 1.13 -16.66 9.21
C VAL A 73 1.78 -17.91 9.79
N ARG A 74 2.55 -17.86 10.88
CA ARG A 74 3.13 -19.08 11.48
C ARG A 74 2.17 -19.84 12.39
N GLU A 75 1.34 -19.19 13.20
CA GLU A 75 0.27 -19.85 13.96
C GLU A 75 -0.85 -20.31 13.00
N ALA A 76 -1.05 -19.53 11.94
CA ALA A 76 -2.10 -19.66 10.95
C ALA A 76 -1.72 -20.41 9.66
N ALA A 77 -0.46 -20.75 9.46
CA ALA A 77 -0.06 -21.87 8.59
C ALA A 77 0.44 -23.09 9.40
N TRP A 78 0.91 -22.90 10.64
CA TRP A 78 1.71 -23.92 11.37
C TRP A 78 1.43 -24.05 12.89
N GLY A 79 0.26 -23.63 13.38
CA GLY A 79 -0.13 -23.77 14.80
C GLY A 79 0.17 -25.15 15.38
N ARG A 80 0.57 -25.22 16.66
CA ARG A 80 1.00 -26.44 17.37
C ARG A 80 0.01 -27.60 17.21
N GLY A 81 0.23 -28.46 16.23
CA GLY A 81 -0.57 -29.65 15.93
C GLY A 81 -0.03 -30.34 14.68
N ASP A 82 -0.14 -31.66 14.64
CA ASP A 82 0.26 -32.56 13.53
C ASP A 82 -0.67 -32.40 12.32
N ASP A 83 -0.78 -31.18 11.80
CA ASP A 83 -1.86 -30.78 10.90
C ASP A 83 -1.40 -30.79 9.43
N LYS A 84 -1.18 -32.00 8.93
CA LYS A 84 -0.84 -32.29 7.53
C LYS A 84 -1.89 -31.78 6.53
N ASP A 85 -3.08 -31.42 7.00
CA ASP A 85 -4.21 -30.97 6.18
C ASP A 85 -4.07 -29.52 5.66
N ARG A 86 -3.00 -28.80 6.05
CA ARG A 86 -2.77 -27.38 5.70
C ARG A 86 -1.76 -27.17 4.59
N VAL A 87 -0.93 -28.17 4.35
CA VAL A 87 0.01 -28.21 3.24
C VAL A 87 -0.68 -28.95 2.10
N ILE A 88 -0.82 -28.28 0.97
CA ILE A 88 -1.43 -28.83 -0.22
C ILE A 88 -0.31 -29.18 -1.18
N ASP A 89 -0.08 -30.47 -1.40
CA ASP A 89 0.87 -30.93 -2.40
C ASP A 89 0.39 -30.52 -3.80
N LEU A 90 1.19 -29.70 -4.47
CA LEU A 90 0.97 -29.35 -5.85
C LEU A 90 1.64 -30.42 -6.71
N ASN A 91 0.84 -31.31 -7.30
CA ASN A 91 1.35 -32.26 -8.27
C ASN A 91 1.57 -31.53 -9.60
N GLU A 92 2.77 -31.00 -9.77
CA GLU A 92 3.04 -29.99 -10.78
C GLU A 92 4.19 -30.44 -11.69
N ASP A 93 3.82 -31.14 -12.79
CA ASP A 93 4.66 -31.31 -13.98
C ASP A 93 4.82 -29.95 -14.68
N LEU A 94 5.59 -29.07 -14.04
CA LEU A 94 5.74 -27.70 -14.48
C LEU A 94 6.63 -27.63 -15.73
N PRO A 95 6.22 -26.84 -16.74
CA PRO A 95 7.09 -26.58 -17.88
C PRO A 95 8.37 -25.87 -17.42
N PRO A 96 9.46 -25.95 -18.20
CA PRO A 96 10.67 -25.19 -17.91
C PRO A 96 10.35 -23.68 -17.83
N LEU A 97 10.82 -23.04 -16.75
CA LEU A 97 10.47 -21.65 -16.41
C LEU A 97 10.87 -20.65 -17.51
N ALA A 98 12.08 -20.78 -18.07
CA ALA A 98 12.57 -19.82 -19.06
C ALA A 98 11.74 -19.82 -20.37
N PRO A 99 11.46 -20.96 -21.02
CA PRO A 99 10.55 -21.02 -22.18
C PRO A 99 9.15 -20.48 -21.87
N GLN A 100 8.58 -20.82 -20.71
CA GLN A 100 7.26 -20.32 -20.29
C GLN A 100 7.26 -18.79 -20.20
N LEU A 101 8.29 -18.20 -19.58
CA LEU A 101 8.39 -16.75 -19.45
C LEU A 101 8.62 -16.06 -20.80
N GLU A 102 9.44 -16.63 -21.68
CA GLU A 102 9.65 -16.12 -23.04
C GLU A 102 8.36 -16.10 -23.86
N GLU A 103 7.52 -17.12 -23.70
CA GLU A 103 6.20 -17.17 -24.32
C GLU A 103 5.31 -16.03 -23.82
N ILE A 104 5.22 -15.85 -22.49
CA ILE A 104 4.43 -14.76 -21.89
C ILE A 104 4.92 -13.38 -22.37
N ILE A 105 6.24 -13.17 -22.41
CA ILE A 105 6.84 -11.91 -22.90
C ILE A 105 6.43 -11.62 -24.34
N ARG A 106 6.32 -12.65 -25.19
CA ARG A 106 5.96 -12.49 -26.61
C ARG A 106 4.54 -11.96 -26.79
N PHE A 107 3.63 -12.31 -25.88
CA PHE A 107 2.23 -11.88 -25.89
C PHE A 107 1.95 -10.68 -24.99
N THR A 108 2.98 -10.13 -24.33
CA THR A 108 2.85 -8.96 -23.47
C THR A 108 3.14 -7.69 -24.27
N ASP A 109 2.09 -6.93 -24.57
CA ASP A 109 2.23 -5.69 -25.35
C ASP A 109 2.85 -4.53 -24.54
N THR A 110 2.51 -4.44 -23.25
CA THR A 110 2.91 -3.30 -22.39
C THR A 110 3.70 -3.78 -21.16
N PRO A 111 5.03 -3.73 -21.18
CA PRO A 111 5.86 -4.10 -20.04
C PRO A 111 5.64 -3.13 -18.88
N LEU A 112 5.88 -3.61 -17.66
CA LEU A 112 5.91 -2.77 -16.46
C LEU A 112 7.17 -1.89 -16.45
N ASP A 113 7.08 -0.74 -15.78
CA ASP A 113 8.28 -0.03 -15.36
C ASP A 113 9.03 -0.88 -14.33
N ALA A 114 10.35 -0.80 -14.32
CA ALA A 114 11.17 -1.43 -13.30
C ALA A 114 10.85 -0.88 -11.88
N SER A 115 10.35 0.35 -11.77
CA SER A 115 9.85 0.92 -10.51
C SER A 115 8.39 0.60 -10.22
N PHE A 116 7.81 -0.41 -10.89
CA PHE A 116 6.46 -0.84 -10.56
C PHE A 116 6.44 -1.48 -9.18
N ARG A 117 5.54 -0.98 -8.33
CA ARG A 117 5.32 -1.44 -6.96
C ARG A 117 3.92 -1.97 -6.72
N GLY A 118 2.98 -1.48 -7.52
CA GLY A 118 1.56 -1.67 -7.33
C GLY A 118 0.91 -0.65 -6.41
N GLU A 119 -0.39 -0.77 -6.22
CA GLU A 119 -1.17 0.15 -5.38
C GLU A 119 -0.96 -0.11 -3.89
N ILE A 120 -0.80 0.96 -3.10
CA ILE A 120 -0.80 0.87 -1.64
C ILE A 120 -2.24 0.70 -1.16
N LYS A 121 -2.60 -0.54 -0.80
CA LYS A 121 -3.94 -0.89 -0.31
C LYS A 121 -3.86 -2.00 0.72
N THR A 122 -4.97 -2.20 1.43
CA THR A 122 -5.12 -3.33 2.35
C THR A 122 -5.55 -4.57 1.58
N ARG A 123 -4.77 -5.64 1.66
CA ARG A 123 -5.05 -6.95 1.08
C ARG A 123 -5.36 -7.94 2.18
N TRP A 124 -6.46 -8.67 2.05
CA TRP A 124 -6.94 -9.64 3.02
C TRP A 124 -6.66 -11.05 2.55
N PHE A 125 -5.97 -11.81 3.39
CA PHE A 125 -5.86 -13.25 3.25
C PHE A 125 -6.95 -13.84 4.13
N MET A 126 -7.98 -14.42 3.52
CA MET A 126 -9.13 -14.97 4.25
C MET A 126 -8.79 -16.36 4.78
N ASP A 127 -9.49 -16.76 5.84
CA ASP A 127 -9.44 -18.14 6.30
C ASP A 127 -9.95 -19.10 5.21
N GLU A 128 -9.36 -20.30 5.16
CA GLU A 128 -9.65 -21.37 4.18
C GLU A 128 -9.18 -21.14 2.74
N ASP A 129 -8.83 -19.90 2.37
CA ASP A 129 -8.10 -19.61 1.13
C ASP A 129 -6.66 -20.12 1.20
N THR A 130 -6.00 -20.19 0.04
CA THR A 130 -4.58 -20.53 -0.03
C THR A 130 -3.72 -19.33 -0.37
N LEU A 131 -2.44 -19.38 0.05
CA LEU A 131 -1.49 -18.33 -0.25
C LEU A 131 -1.31 -18.14 -1.77
N LYS A 132 -1.31 -19.22 -2.55
CA LYS A 132 -1.28 -19.14 -4.02
C LYS A 132 -2.49 -18.40 -4.57
N THR A 133 -3.72 -18.80 -4.19
CA THR A 133 -4.95 -18.20 -4.71
C THR A 133 -5.08 -16.72 -4.33
N SER A 134 -4.81 -16.35 -3.08
CA SER A 134 -4.81 -14.94 -2.69
C SER A 134 -3.76 -14.13 -3.47
N SER A 135 -2.57 -14.71 -3.68
CA SER A 135 -1.51 -14.04 -4.44
C SER A 135 -1.90 -13.81 -5.91
N GLU A 136 -2.47 -14.83 -6.55
CA GLU A 136 -2.99 -14.75 -7.92
C GLU A 136 -4.05 -13.65 -8.03
N GLN A 137 -5.02 -13.61 -7.10
CA GLN A 137 -6.04 -12.57 -7.06
C GLN A 137 -5.43 -11.17 -6.95
N PHE A 138 -4.50 -10.94 -6.02
CA PHE A 138 -3.90 -9.62 -5.83
C PHE A 138 -3.10 -9.14 -7.03
N ALA A 139 -2.44 -10.06 -7.74
CA ALA A 139 -1.73 -9.76 -8.97
C ALA A 139 -2.71 -9.43 -10.10
N GLU A 140 -3.78 -10.22 -10.25
CA GLU A 140 -4.79 -10.03 -11.30
C GLU A 140 -5.48 -8.67 -11.16
N GLU A 141 -5.81 -8.25 -9.94
CA GLU A 141 -6.37 -6.92 -9.64
C GLU A 141 -5.49 -5.76 -10.16
N GLU A 142 -4.21 -6.00 -10.39
CA GLU A 142 -3.24 -5.02 -10.89
C GLU A 142 -2.75 -5.33 -12.31
N ASN A 143 -3.41 -6.28 -12.98
CA ASN A 143 -3.09 -6.78 -14.32
C ASN A 143 -1.70 -7.45 -14.39
N LEU A 144 -1.36 -8.25 -13.37
CA LEU A 144 -0.18 -9.13 -13.34
C LEU A 144 -0.64 -10.58 -13.20
N GLN A 145 0.26 -11.51 -13.54
CA GLN A 145 0.11 -12.95 -13.25
C GLN A 145 1.09 -13.37 -12.16
N VAL A 146 0.70 -14.34 -11.32
CA VAL A 146 1.66 -15.04 -10.45
C VAL A 146 2.10 -16.34 -11.11
N LEU A 147 3.41 -16.59 -11.13
CA LEU A 147 3.97 -17.92 -11.38
C LEU A 147 4.43 -18.50 -10.04
N TRP A 148 3.64 -19.43 -9.51
CA TRP A 148 3.94 -20.16 -8.30
C TRP A 148 4.80 -21.37 -8.64
N ARG A 149 6.08 -21.38 -8.23
CA ARG A 149 7.05 -22.45 -8.51
C ARG A 149 7.46 -23.18 -7.24
N LEU A 150 6.50 -23.45 -6.37
CA LEU A 150 6.71 -24.24 -5.15
C LEU A 150 5.96 -25.57 -5.30
N SER A 151 6.50 -26.64 -4.71
CA SER A 151 5.86 -27.96 -4.68
C SER A 151 4.63 -28.02 -3.78
N HIS A 152 4.40 -26.99 -2.97
CA HIS A 152 3.31 -26.93 -2.02
C HIS A 152 2.62 -25.58 -2.07
N ASP A 153 1.35 -25.59 -1.69
CA ASP A 153 0.55 -24.42 -1.34
C ASP A 153 0.09 -24.53 0.12
N TYR A 154 -0.32 -23.42 0.71
CA TYR A 154 -0.58 -23.30 2.14
C TYR A 154 -1.93 -22.68 2.39
N ARG A 155 -2.76 -23.39 3.16
CA ARG A 155 -4.05 -22.90 3.63
C ARG A 155 -3.86 -21.86 4.73
N VAL A 156 -4.50 -20.72 4.59
CA VAL A 156 -4.58 -19.68 5.61
C VAL A 156 -5.56 -20.13 6.68
N SER A 157 -5.11 -20.32 7.93
CA SER A 157 -5.97 -20.81 9.00
C SER A 157 -6.59 -19.71 9.86
N ALA A 158 -6.19 -18.46 9.67
CA ALA A 158 -6.77 -17.32 10.37
C ALA A 158 -6.59 -16.10 9.48
N ALA A 159 -7.69 -15.42 9.21
CA ALA A 159 -7.67 -14.27 8.33
C ALA A 159 -6.72 -13.18 8.85
N PHE A 160 -5.94 -12.61 7.94
CA PHE A 160 -5.04 -11.51 8.25
C PHE A 160 -4.99 -10.50 7.11
N GLN A 161 -4.53 -9.29 7.40
CA GLN A 161 -4.42 -8.22 6.42
C GLN A 161 -2.98 -7.72 6.29
N VAL A 162 -2.63 -7.28 5.09
CA VAL A 162 -1.37 -6.59 4.81
C VAL A 162 -1.68 -5.25 4.17
N HIS A 163 -1.22 -4.16 4.77
CA HIS A 163 -1.31 -2.82 4.19
C HIS A 163 0.03 -2.43 3.57
N SER A 164 0.13 -2.54 2.25
CA SER A 164 1.37 -2.27 1.52
C SER A 164 1.10 -2.16 0.01
N ASP A 165 2.13 -1.86 -0.78
CA ASP A 165 2.15 -2.14 -2.22
C ASP A 165 2.20 -3.66 -2.51
N LEU A 166 1.91 -4.04 -3.76
CA LEU A 166 1.83 -5.44 -4.20
C LEU A 166 3.19 -6.14 -4.06
N VAL A 167 4.25 -5.49 -4.54
CA VAL A 167 5.62 -6.02 -4.54
C VAL A 167 6.08 -6.40 -3.13
N ASN A 168 5.91 -5.51 -2.16
CA ASN A 168 6.23 -5.75 -0.76
C ASN A 168 5.31 -6.81 -0.12
N THR A 169 4.05 -6.88 -0.53
CA THR A 169 3.13 -7.92 -0.02
C THR A 169 3.66 -9.30 -0.42
N MET A 170 4.06 -9.46 -1.68
CA MET A 170 4.63 -10.71 -2.21
C MET A 170 6.00 -11.04 -1.61
N ASP A 171 6.89 -10.06 -1.43
CA ASP A 171 8.18 -10.26 -0.77
C ASP A 171 8.03 -10.74 0.68
N ARG A 172 7.11 -10.12 1.45
CA ARG A 172 6.82 -10.54 2.82
C ARG A 172 6.24 -11.94 2.89
N LEU A 173 5.37 -12.28 1.94
CA LEU A 173 4.80 -13.63 1.82
C LEU A 173 5.88 -14.66 1.47
N ALA A 174 6.71 -14.41 0.47
CA ALA A 174 7.79 -15.34 0.11
C ALA A 174 8.77 -15.57 1.28
N ARG A 175 9.17 -14.48 1.97
CA ARG A 175 10.07 -14.56 3.12
C ARG A 175 9.47 -15.30 4.32
N SER A 176 8.14 -15.29 4.49
CA SER A 176 7.50 -16.05 5.59
C SER A 176 7.49 -17.55 5.37
N LEU A 177 7.67 -18.01 4.13
CA LEU A 177 7.79 -19.43 3.80
C LEU A 177 9.18 -19.99 4.16
N ASN A 178 10.22 -19.16 4.18
CA ASN A 178 11.61 -19.59 4.32
C ASN A 178 11.98 -20.38 5.58
N SER A 179 11.16 -20.36 6.65
CA SER A 179 11.46 -21.19 7.83
C SER A 179 11.36 -22.69 7.55
N GLU A 180 10.58 -23.08 6.54
CA GLU A 180 10.28 -24.49 6.22
C GLU A 180 10.92 -24.96 4.89
N HIS A 181 11.58 -24.06 4.15
CA HIS A 181 12.15 -24.34 2.83
C HIS A 181 13.67 -24.15 2.80
N PRO A 182 14.47 -25.21 2.59
CA PRO A 182 15.91 -25.08 2.43
C PRO A 182 16.33 -24.26 1.19
N GLU A 183 15.49 -24.20 0.16
CA GLU A 183 15.75 -23.58 -1.15
C GLU A 183 15.66 -22.04 -1.18
N HIS A 184 15.43 -21.40 -0.04
CA HIS A 184 15.35 -19.94 0.11
C HIS A 184 14.41 -19.28 -0.92
N ILE A 185 13.12 -19.39 -0.65
CA ILE A 185 12.01 -18.81 -1.40
C ILE A 185 12.09 -17.28 -1.41
N GLN A 186 11.95 -16.72 -2.60
CA GLN A 186 11.91 -15.29 -2.88
C GLN A 186 10.81 -14.95 -3.87
N ALA A 187 10.39 -13.69 -3.84
CA ALA A 187 9.53 -13.11 -4.86
C ALA A 187 10.39 -12.31 -5.85
N PHE A 188 10.07 -12.42 -7.14
CA PHE A 188 10.72 -11.69 -8.22
C PHE A 188 9.65 -11.01 -9.07
N LEU A 189 9.89 -9.78 -9.48
CA LEU A 189 9.10 -9.12 -10.51
C LEU A 189 9.77 -9.38 -11.86
N CYS A 190 9.01 -9.79 -12.85
CA CYS A 190 9.44 -9.92 -14.24
C CYS A 190 8.73 -8.86 -15.08
N PRO A 191 9.26 -7.62 -15.17
CA PRO A 191 8.52 -6.47 -15.69
C PRO A 191 8.04 -6.66 -17.14
N ARG A 192 8.88 -7.32 -17.94
CA ARG A 192 8.60 -7.60 -19.36
C ARG A 192 7.48 -8.62 -19.58
N ALA A 193 7.22 -9.48 -18.60
CA ALA A 193 6.19 -10.51 -18.65
C ALA A 193 4.93 -10.12 -17.86
N ARG A 194 4.96 -9.00 -17.13
CA ARG A 194 3.94 -8.65 -16.12
C ARG A 194 3.67 -9.78 -15.12
N VAL A 195 4.73 -10.48 -14.73
CA VAL A 195 4.67 -11.66 -13.85
C VAL A 195 5.32 -11.34 -12.52
N ILE A 196 4.74 -11.85 -11.43
CA ILE A 196 5.40 -12.06 -10.15
C ILE A 196 5.73 -13.55 -10.05
N LEU A 197 7.02 -13.86 -9.96
CA LEU A 197 7.53 -15.21 -9.79
C LEU A 197 7.78 -15.46 -8.29
N ILE A 198 7.23 -16.54 -7.75
CA ILE A 198 7.53 -17.03 -6.40
C ILE A 198 8.23 -18.36 -6.57
N SER A 199 9.53 -18.40 -6.27
CA SER A 199 10.37 -19.59 -6.47
C SER A 199 11.55 -19.63 -5.50
N GLY A 200 12.24 -20.77 -5.45
CA GLY A 200 13.58 -20.84 -4.87
C GLY A 200 14.58 -19.98 -5.67
N ALA A 201 15.63 -19.52 -4.99
CA ALA A 201 16.64 -18.63 -5.59
C ALA A 201 17.39 -19.29 -6.77
N ASP A 202 17.69 -20.58 -6.65
CA ASP A 202 18.44 -21.33 -7.66
C ASP A 202 17.65 -21.47 -8.98
N GLU A 203 16.35 -21.71 -8.90
CA GLU A 203 15.50 -21.82 -10.08
C GLU A 203 15.36 -20.47 -10.82
N ALA A 204 15.23 -19.38 -10.07
CA ALA A 204 15.12 -18.03 -10.60
C ALA A 204 16.37 -17.59 -11.38
N GLN A 205 17.54 -18.20 -11.12
CA GLN A 205 18.77 -17.90 -11.84
C GLN A 205 18.63 -18.10 -13.36
N SER A 206 17.82 -19.07 -13.78
CA SER A 206 17.54 -19.33 -15.21
C SER A 206 16.83 -18.18 -15.93
N VAL A 207 16.17 -17.29 -15.18
CA VAL A 207 15.40 -16.14 -15.68
C VAL A 207 15.86 -14.79 -15.13
N ALA A 208 17.04 -14.73 -14.52
CA ALA A 208 17.62 -13.51 -13.94
C ALA A 208 17.77 -12.34 -14.94
N ARG A 209 17.79 -12.62 -16.25
CA ARG A 209 17.78 -11.59 -17.30
C ARG A 209 16.43 -10.90 -17.51
N TYR A 210 15.36 -11.46 -16.97
CA TYR A 210 13.97 -11.01 -17.14
C TYR A 210 13.32 -10.58 -15.83
N CYS A 211 13.82 -11.10 -14.72
CA CYS A 211 13.22 -10.96 -13.41
C CYS A 211 14.24 -10.37 -12.43
N HIS A 212 13.74 -9.51 -11.56
CA HIS A 212 14.51 -8.88 -10.49
C HIS A 212 13.89 -9.27 -9.16
N SER A 213 14.73 -9.62 -8.19
CA SER A 213 14.26 -9.82 -6.82
C SER A 213 13.69 -8.50 -6.28
N MET A 214 12.73 -8.61 -5.37
CA MET A 214 12.12 -7.40 -4.80
C MET A 214 13.14 -6.56 -4.00
N GLU A 215 14.22 -7.17 -3.50
CA GLU A 215 15.34 -6.50 -2.86
C GLU A 215 16.18 -5.67 -3.84
N GLU A 216 16.52 -6.23 -5.00
CA GLU A 216 17.21 -5.50 -6.07
C GLU A 216 16.39 -4.29 -6.54
N LEU A 217 15.07 -4.44 -6.66
CA LEU A 217 14.18 -3.34 -7.05
C LEU A 217 14.18 -2.20 -6.03
N GLN A 218 14.15 -2.51 -4.74
CA GLN A 218 14.25 -1.49 -3.69
C GLN A 218 15.58 -0.73 -3.77
N GLU A 219 16.68 -1.43 -4.09
CA GLU A 219 17.99 -0.79 -4.22
C GLU A 219 18.05 0.12 -5.46
N ILE A 220 17.52 -0.34 -6.60
CA ILE A 220 17.40 0.48 -7.82
C ILE A 220 16.61 1.77 -7.54
N GLU A 221 15.52 1.67 -6.79
CA GLU A 221 14.71 2.83 -6.40
C GLU A 221 15.47 3.80 -5.49
N ARG A 222 16.16 3.30 -4.47
CA ARG A 222 16.98 4.13 -3.57
C ARG A 222 18.04 4.90 -4.35
N GLN A 223 18.70 4.23 -5.28
CA GLN A 223 19.73 4.85 -6.12
C GLN A 223 19.13 5.94 -7.00
N ARG A 224 18.03 5.67 -7.70
CA ARG A 224 17.32 6.68 -8.52
C ARG A 224 16.87 7.87 -7.68
N ALA A 225 16.31 7.63 -6.49
CA ALA A 225 15.87 8.69 -5.60
C ALA A 225 17.04 9.57 -5.12
N ALA A 226 18.20 8.96 -4.84
CA ALA A 226 19.42 9.69 -4.46
C ALA A 226 19.94 10.55 -5.63
N GLU A 227 20.01 10.00 -6.84
CA GLU A 227 20.42 10.73 -8.04
C GLU A 227 19.48 11.90 -8.34
N GLU A 228 18.17 11.69 -8.24
CA GLU A 228 17.18 12.77 -8.42
C GLU A 228 17.33 13.86 -7.35
N ALA A 229 17.62 13.48 -6.10
CA ALA A 229 17.84 14.43 -5.02
C ALA A 229 19.09 15.29 -5.29
N GLU A 230 20.18 14.67 -5.75
CA GLU A 230 21.41 15.36 -6.12
C GLU A 230 21.18 16.32 -7.29
N GLN A 231 20.51 15.87 -8.35
CA GLN A 231 20.16 16.72 -9.49
C GLN A 231 19.28 17.91 -9.08
N ARG A 232 18.37 17.72 -8.12
CA ARG A 232 17.54 18.81 -7.57
C ARG A 232 18.37 19.83 -6.79
N LEU A 233 19.40 19.39 -6.06
CA LEU A 233 20.32 20.30 -5.35
C LEU A 233 21.18 21.10 -6.34
N GLN A 234 21.74 20.43 -7.36
CA GLN A 234 22.50 21.08 -8.43
C GLN A 234 21.66 22.14 -9.16
N ARG A 235 20.40 21.83 -9.49
CA ARG A 235 19.46 22.80 -10.10
C ARG A 235 19.15 24.01 -9.20
N ARG A 236 19.30 23.87 -7.89
CA ARG A 236 19.07 24.96 -6.91
C ARG A 236 20.32 25.79 -6.62
N GLY A 237 21.47 25.47 -7.25
CA GLY A 237 22.72 26.21 -7.07
C GLY A 237 23.31 26.10 -5.66
N LEU A 238 22.91 25.08 -4.90
CA LEU A 238 23.46 24.75 -3.59
C LEU A 238 24.49 23.64 -3.82
N ASN A 239 25.76 24.04 -3.96
CA ASN A 239 26.91 23.13 -3.89
C ASN A 239 27.36 22.97 -2.44
#